data_AF-A0A255TD91-F1
#
_entry.id   AF-A0A255TD91-F1
#
_cell.length_a   1.000
_cell.length_b   1.000
_cell.length_c   1.000
_cell.angle_alpha   90.00
_cell.angle_beta   90.00
_cell.angle_gamma   90.00
#
_symmetry.space_group_name_H-M   'P 1'
#
loop_
_entity.id
_entity.type
_entity.pdbx_description
1 polymer ?
#
loop_
_entity_poly.entity_id
_entity_poly.type
_entity_poly.pdbx_seq_one_letter_code
_entity_poly.pdbx_strand_id
1 'polypeptide(L)'
;MYDTNEDVLVARNNAMVNFNMIDIVGRGIRKIFNEQWKRHFPMPDYEIDAANKEVAVRLYGNAINEKYTKLLKENKDLSLEDCILLDAVQKGHRLNESDAKNLLERGLVEGEYPDLTISLNIARQTKQLPEYTKVKGLERDKIKQMTLQYIQNAGEEGAKLDAILEYIKDVLPSTKSLEQKRRLLRHILEEMKNENMIQVNGRTWFENGYKS
;
A
#
# COMPACT_ATOMS: atom_id res chain seq x y z
N MET A 1 -57.00 -19.72 -17.96
CA MET A 1 -56.83 -18.53 -17.09
C MET A 1 -55.40 -18.09 -17.29
N TYR A 2 -55.18 -16.89 -17.82
CA TYR A 2 -53.83 -16.33 -17.97
C TYR A 2 -53.29 -15.98 -16.59
N ASP A 3 -52.02 -16.32 -16.35
CA ASP A 3 -51.33 -16.03 -15.10
C ASP A 3 -51.05 -14.52 -15.05
N THR A 4 -51.94 -13.79 -14.36
CA THR A 4 -51.97 -12.33 -14.27
C THR A 4 -50.65 -11.70 -13.85
N ASN A 5 -49.73 -12.44 -13.24
CA ASN A 5 -48.41 -11.95 -12.85
C ASN A 5 -47.43 -11.88 -14.03
N GLU A 6 -47.50 -12.81 -14.97
CA GLU A 6 -46.60 -12.88 -16.11
C GLU A 6 -46.93 -11.77 -17.13
N ASP A 7 -48.22 -11.55 -17.37
CA ASP A 7 -48.71 -10.48 -18.25
C ASP A 7 -48.35 -9.08 -17.71
N VAL A 8 -48.38 -8.89 -16.38
CA VAL A 8 -47.99 -7.63 -15.73
C VAL A 8 -46.48 -7.39 -15.84
N LEU A 9 -45.66 -8.43 -15.70
CA LEU A 9 -44.20 -8.33 -15.87
C LEU A 9 -43.82 -8.01 -17.32
N VAL A 10 -44.47 -8.67 -18.29
CA VAL A 10 -44.28 -8.41 -19.72
C VAL A 10 -44.71 -6.99 -20.07
N ALA A 11 -45.85 -6.52 -19.55
CA ALA A 11 -46.31 -5.15 -19.75
C ALA A 11 -45.34 -4.10 -19.16
N ARG A 12 -44.79 -4.35 -17.97
CA ARG A 12 -43.80 -3.47 -17.34
C ARG A 12 -42.51 -3.41 -18.15
N ASN A 13 -42.04 -4.55 -18.64
CA ASN A 13 -40.83 -4.63 -19.47
C ASN A 13 -41.01 -3.86 -20.79
N ASN A 14 -42.14 -4.07 -21.47
CA ASN A 14 -42.48 -3.39 -22.72
C ASN A 14 -42.59 -1.86 -22.52
N ALA A 15 -43.16 -1.40 -21.41
CA ALA A 15 -43.18 0.02 -21.08
C ALA A 15 -41.76 0.59 -20.91
N MET A 16 -40.90 -0.07 -20.13
CA MET A 16 -39.52 0.39 -19.90
C MET A 16 -38.67 0.39 -21.17
N VAL A 17 -38.91 -0.56 -22.07
CA VAL A 17 -38.32 -0.60 -23.42
C VAL A 17 -38.81 0.57 -24.28
N ASN A 18 -40.11 0.83 -24.31
CA ASN A 18 -40.70 1.91 -25.12
C ASN A 18 -40.25 3.31 -24.65
N PHE A 19 -39.93 3.46 -23.37
CA PHE A 19 -39.32 4.68 -22.81
C PHE A 19 -37.79 4.71 -22.90
N ASN A 20 -37.17 3.80 -23.67
CA ASN A 20 -35.73 3.73 -23.87
C ASN A 20 -34.91 3.55 -22.57
N MET A 21 -35.52 3.06 -21.49
CA MET A 21 -34.87 2.89 -20.19
C MET A 21 -34.12 1.55 -20.08
N ILE A 22 -34.57 0.51 -20.78
CA ILE A 22 -33.97 -0.83 -20.77
C ILE A 22 -33.83 -1.35 -22.21
N ASP A 23 -32.77 -2.11 -22.45
CA ASP A 23 -32.47 -2.68 -23.76
C ASP A 23 -33.13 -4.05 -23.94
N ILE A 24 -33.76 -4.29 -25.09
CA ILE A 24 -34.63 -5.46 -25.38
C ILE A 24 -33.84 -6.79 -25.42
N VAL A 25 -32.53 -6.72 -25.66
CA VAL A 25 -31.72 -7.88 -26.10
C VAL A 25 -30.62 -8.27 -25.09
N GLY A 26 -30.82 -8.00 -23.79
CA GLY A 26 -29.81 -8.31 -22.77
C GLY A 26 -28.49 -7.53 -22.93
N ARG A 27 -28.48 -6.50 -23.79
CA ARG A 27 -27.29 -5.68 -24.10
C ARG A 27 -26.87 -4.78 -22.94
N GLY A 28 -27.70 -4.59 -21.92
CA GLY A 28 -27.43 -3.74 -20.76
C GLY A 28 -26.14 -4.13 -20.04
N ILE A 29 -25.97 -5.42 -19.71
CA ILE A 29 -24.75 -5.93 -19.08
C ILE A 29 -23.55 -5.69 -19.99
N ARG A 30 -23.66 -6.05 -21.27
CA ARG A 30 -22.57 -5.84 -22.24
C ARG A 30 -22.19 -4.36 -22.40
N LYS A 31 -23.16 -3.44 -22.30
CA LYS A 31 -22.93 -2.00 -22.33
C LYS A 31 -22.21 -1.52 -21.08
N ILE A 32 -22.56 -2.04 -19.90
CA ILE A 32 -21.86 -1.75 -18.64
C ILE A 32 -20.39 -2.22 -18.74
N PHE A 33 -20.14 -3.44 -19.20
CA PHE A 33 -18.77 -3.95 -19.41
C PHE A 33 -17.98 -3.09 -20.41
N ASN A 34 -18.59 -2.72 -21.54
CA ASN A 34 -17.93 -1.89 -22.54
C ASN A 34 -17.62 -0.48 -22.03
N GLU A 35 -18.50 0.11 -21.22
CA GLU A 35 -18.29 1.44 -20.65
C GLU A 35 -17.23 1.42 -19.53
N GLN A 36 -17.23 0.39 -18.68
CA GLN A 36 -16.13 0.18 -17.72
C GLN A 36 -14.79 0.01 -18.45
N TRP A 37 -14.77 -0.79 -19.52
CA TRP A 37 -13.59 -1.01 -20.34
C TRP A 37 -13.05 0.27 -20.98
N LYS A 38 -13.92 1.07 -21.63
CA LYS A 38 -13.55 2.36 -22.24
C LYS A 38 -12.97 3.35 -21.22
N ARG A 39 -13.51 3.34 -20.00
CA ARG A 39 -13.09 4.24 -18.91
C ARG A 39 -11.89 3.72 -18.15
N HIS A 40 -11.38 2.53 -18.49
CA HIS A 40 -10.33 1.84 -17.74
C HIS A 40 -10.73 1.60 -16.27
N PHE A 41 -12.04 1.49 -16.02
CA PHE A 41 -12.58 1.17 -14.73
C PHE A 41 -12.55 -0.35 -14.54
N PRO A 42 -12.50 -0.80 -13.28
CA PRO A 42 -12.64 -2.21 -12.99
C PRO A 42 -13.90 -2.82 -13.61
N MET A 43 -13.81 -4.09 -14.02
CA MET A 43 -14.99 -4.82 -14.46
C MET A 43 -15.96 -5.03 -13.30
N PRO A 44 -17.28 -5.05 -13.55
CA PRO A 44 -18.27 -5.30 -12.50
C PRO A 44 -18.24 -6.75 -12.01
N ASP A 45 -18.44 -6.94 -10.71
CA ASP A 45 -18.60 -8.26 -10.09
C ASP A 45 -20.08 -8.55 -9.78
N TYR A 46 -20.45 -9.82 -9.89
CA TYR A 46 -21.81 -10.32 -9.64
C TYR A 46 -21.78 -11.40 -8.57
N GLU A 47 -22.52 -11.21 -7.49
CA GLU A 47 -22.76 -12.21 -6.45
C GLU A 47 -24.23 -12.65 -6.53
N ILE A 48 -24.46 -13.94 -6.77
CA ILE A 48 -25.81 -14.51 -6.88
C ILE A 48 -26.05 -15.34 -5.62
N ASP A 49 -26.93 -14.85 -4.75
CA ASP A 49 -27.42 -15.62 -3.61
C ASP A 49 -28.72 -16.34 -4.03
N ALA A 50 -28.58 -17.59 -4.45
CA ALA A 50 -29.70 -18.42 -4.89
C ALA A 50 -30.68 -18.77 -3.74
N ALA A 51 -30.21 -18.77 -2.48
CA ALA A 51 -31.05 -19.10 -1.33
C ALA A 51 -31.99 -17.93 -0.98
N ASN A 52 -31.47 -16.69 -1.04
CA ASN A 52 -32.24 -15.47 -0.79
C ASN A 52 -32.88 -14.88 -2.06
N LYS A 53 -32.59 -15.43 -3.25
CA LYS A 53 -33.03 -14.93 -4.57
C LYS A 53 -32.59 -13.49 -4.83
N GLU A 54 -31.39 -13.15 -4.38
CA GLU A 54 -30.80 -11.82 -4.54
C GLU A 54 -29.62 -11.88 -5.49
N VAL A 55 -29.45 -10.81 -6.28
CA VAL A 55 -28.29 -10.61 -7.13
C VAL A 55 -27.69 -9.27 -6.77
N ALA A 56 -26.49 -9.29 -6.21
CA ALA A 56 -25.73 -8.09 -5.93
C ALA A 56 -24.75 -7.82 -7.09
N VAL A 57 -24.66 -6.55 -7.50
CA VAL A 57 -23.73 -6.09 -8.54
C VAL A 57 -22.84 -5.01 -7.96
N ARG A 58 -21.53 -5.16 -8.07
CA ARG A 58 -20.56 -4.15 -7.65
C ARG A 58 -20.04 -3.39 -8.86
N LEU A 59 -20.31 -2.09 -8.89
CA LEU A 59 -19.83 -1.17 -9.93
C LEU A 59 -18.83 -0.20 -9.34
N TYR A 60 -17.63 -0.19 -9.91
CA TYR A 60 -16.54 0.66 -9.45
C TYR A 60 -16.57 2.00 -10.18
N GLY A 61 -16.73 3.09 -9.43
CA GLY A 61 -16.89 4.45 -9.97
C GLY A 61 -15.58 5.21 -10.26
N ASN A 62 -14.42 4.62 -9.96
CA ASN A 62 -13.12 5.26 -10.12
C ASN A 62 -12.18 4.40 -10.99
N ALA A 63 -11.35 5.07 -11.80
CA ALA A 63 -10.26 4.41 -12.51
C ALA A 63 -9.28 3.82 -11.49
N ILE A 64 -8.92 2.55 -11.68
CA ILE A 64 -7.79 1.98 -10.96
C ILE A 64 -6.55 2.72 -11.44
N ASN A 65 -5.64 2.97 -10.51
CA ASN A 65 -4.30 3.40 -10.84
C ASN A 65 -3.66 2.41 -11.84
N GLU A 66 -3.24 2.90 -13.00
CA GLU A 66 -2.73 2.11 -14.13
C GLU A 66 -1.63 1.12 -13.74
N LYS A 67 -0.86 1.45 -12.70
CA LYS A 67 0.20 0.60 -12.14
C LYS A 67 -0.37 -0.73 -11.63
N TYR A 68 -1.48 -0.68 -10.91
CA TYR A 68 -2.15 -1.88 -10.40
C TYR A 68 -3.01 -2.57 -11.46
N THR A 69 -3.49 -1.85 -12.47
CA THR A 69 -4.12 -2.48 -13.65
C THR A 69 -3.12 -3.34 -14.44
N LYS A 70 -1.86 -2.89 -14.56
CA LYS A 70 -0.79 -3.70 -15.17
C LYS A 70 -0.44 -4.90 -14.30
N LEU A 71 -0.32 -4.68 -12.99
CA LEU A 71 -0.11 -5.75 -12.01
C LEU A 71 -1.18 -6.86 -12.09
N LEU A 72 -2.45 -6.48 -12.23
CA LEU A 72 -3.59 -7.40 -12.40
C LEU A 72 -3.51 -8.21 -13.70
N LYS A 73 -3.00 -7.60 -14.78
CA LYS A 73 -2.86 -8.28 -16.08
C LYS A 73 -1.72 -9.30 -16.08
N GLU A 74 -0.67 -9.02 -15.33
CA GLU A 74 0.55 -9.83 -15.28
C GLU A 74 0.45 -10.99 -14.26
N ASN A 75 -0.34 -10.82 -13.19
CA ASN A 75 -0.51 -11.81 -12.13
C ASN A 75 -1.93 -12.39 -12.12
N LYS A 76 -2.07 -13.69 -12.41
CA LYS A 76 -3.37 -14.39 -12.43
C LYS A 76 -3.96 -14.67 -11.04
N ASP A 77 -3.13 -14.64 -10.00
CA ASP A 77 -3.53 -14.94 -8.61
C ASP A 77 -3.96 -13.68 -7.84
N LEU A 78 -3.84 -12.50 -8.47
CA LEU A 78 -4.28 -11.22 -7.91
C LEU A 78 -5.70 -10.94 -8.38
N SER A 79 -6.59 -10.67 -7.43
CA SER A 79 -7.93 -10.21 -7.72
C SER A 79 -7.93 -8.71 -7.97
N LEU A 80 -9.02 -8.24 -8.56
CA LEU A 80 -9.27 -6.83 -8.71
C LEU A 80 -9.36 -6.11 -7.34
N GLU A 81 -10.01 -6.75 -6.38
CA GLU A 81 -10.15 -6.27 -5.01
C GLU A 81 -8.78 -6.08 -4.36
N ASP A 82 -7.86 -7.03 -4.54
CA ASP A 82 -6.47 -6.91 -4.05
C ASP A 82 -5.78 -5.67 -4.62
N CYS A 83 -5.97 -5.38 -5.90
CA CYS A 83 -5.38 -4.21 -6.54
C CYS A 83 -5.92 -2.89 -5.96
N ILE A 84 -7.19 -2.85 -5.60
CA ILE A 84 -7.82 -1.69 -4.95
C ILE A 84 -7.28 -1.54 -3.53
N LEU A 85 -7.18 -2.63 -2.77
CA LEU A 85 -6.64 -2.60 -1.41
C LEU A 85 -5.16 -2.20 -1.40
N LEU A 86 -4.36 -2.67 -2.35
CA LEU A 86 -2.96 -2.29 -2.49
C LEU A 86 -2.78 -0.80 -2.83
N ASP A 87 -3.64 -0.24 -3.69
CA ASP A 87 -3.66 1.20 -3.97
C ASP A 87 -4.07 2.01 -2.72
N ALA A 88 -5.01 1.49 -1.91
CA ALA A 88 -5.41 2.09 -0.66
C ALA A 88 -4.26 2.13 0.37
N VAL A 89 -3.54 1.01 0.55
CA VAL A 89 -2.36 0.92 1.41
C VAL A 89 -1.29 1.90 0.98
N GLN A 90 -1.01 1.98 -0.32
CA GLN A 90 -0.01 2.92 -0.85
C GLN A 90 -0.35 4.39 -0.60
N LYS A 91 -1.65 4.73 -0.58
CA LYS A 91 -2.15 6.07 -0.25
C LYS A 91 -2.20 6.33 1.27
N GLY A 92 -1.84 5.34 2.09
CA GLY A 92 -1.88 5.44 3.55
C GLY A 92 -3.30 5.34 4.12
N HIS A 93 -4.24 4.77 3.38
CA HIS A 93 -5.59 4.51 3.89
C HIS A 93 -5.60 3.27 4.78
N ARG A 94 -6.41 3.33 5.84
CA ARG A 94 -6.60 2.20 6.75
C ARG A 94 -7.45 1.13 6.07
N LEU A 95 -7.00 -0.11 6.18
CA LEU A 95 -7.75 -1.29 5.77
C LEU A 95 -8.54 -1.86 6.94
N ASN A 96 -9.55 -2.68 6.62
CA ASN A 96 -10.17 -3.55 7.62
C ASN A 96 -9.17 -4.62 8.06
N GLU A 97 -9.30 -5.10 9.29
CA GLU A 97 -8.39 -6.09 9.86
C GLU A 97 -8.40 -7.42 9.08
N SER A 98 -9.56 -7.85 8.58
CA SER A 98 -9.70 -9.03 7.72
C SER A 98 -8.88 -8.93 6.45
N ASP A 99 -8.97 -7.77 5.79
CA ASP A 99 -8.37 -7.52 4.48
C ASP A 99 -6.86 -7.33 4.63
N ALA A 100 -6.44 -6.59 5.66
CA ALA A 100 -5.06 -6.44 6.08
C ALA A 100 -4.39 -7.80 6.35
N LYS A 101 -5.07 -8.68 7.09
CA LYS A 101 -4.56 -10.01 7.42
C LYS A 101 -4.41 -10.88 6.17
N ASN A 102 -5.40 -10.88 5.27
CA ASN A 102 -5.35 -11.62 4.01
C ASN A 102 -4.14 -11.18 3.15
N LEU A 103 -3.93 -9.87 3.00
CA LEU A 103 -2.81 -9.33 2.23
C LEU A 103 -1.45 -9.65 2.86
N LEU A 104 -1.36 -9.65 4.20
CA LEU A 104 -0.15 -10.03 4.94
C LEU A 104 0.18 -11.52 4.75
N GLU A 105 -0.81 -12.40 4.90
CA GLU A 105 -0.65 -13.85 4.74
C GLU A 105 -0.19 -14.22 3.33
N ARG A 106 -0.64 -13.48 2.31
CA ARG A 106 -0.23 -13.66 0.91
C ARG A 106 1.07 -12.94 0.54
N GLY A 107 1.67 -12.18 1.47
CA GLY A 107 2.91 -11.45 1.23
C GLY A 107 2.80 -10.28 0.23
N LEU A 108 1.57 -9.77 0.03
CA LEU A 108 1.31 -8.63 -0.86
C LEU A 108 1.64 -7.29 -0.18
N VAL A 109 1.57 -7.27 1.16
CA VAL A 109 1.95 -6.14 2.02
C VAL A 109 2.92 -6.59 3.11
N GLU A 110 3.67 -5.65 3.65
CA GLU A 110 4.63 -5.80 4.75
C GLU A 110 4.35 -4.74 5.82
N GLY A 111 4.63 -5.04 7.10
CA GLY A 111 4.48 -4.10 8.21
C GLY A 111 3.72 -4.69 9.39
N GLU A 112 3.28 -3.82 10.30
CA GLU A 112 2.47 -4.17 11.46
C GLU A 112 1.17 -3.38 11.40
N TYR A 113 0.02 -4.05 11.49
CA TYR A 113 -1.27 -3.35 11.48
C TYR A 113 -1.35 -2.34 12.63
N PRO A 114 -1.78 -1.09 12.39
CA PRO A 114 -2.43 -0.56 11.18
C PRO A 114 -1.48 0.03 10.13
N ASP A 115 -0.17 0.08 10.40
CA ASP A 115 0.84 0.71 9.55
C ASP A 115 1.42 -0.29 8.54
N LEU A 116 0.67 -0.51 7.46
CA LEU A 116 1.03 -1.41 6.37
C LEU A 116 1.68 -0.68 5.19
N THR A 117 2.53 -1.39 4.47
CA THR A 117 3.22 -0.91 3.26
C THR A 117 3.15 -1.98 2.19
N ILE A 118 3.13 -1.61 0.91
CA ILE A 118 3.19 -2.60 -0.18
C ILE A 118 4.50 -3.40 -0.10
N SER A 119 4.48 -4.69 -0.41
CA SER A 119 5.68 -5.52 -0.35
C SER A 119 6.70 -5.10 -1.41
N LEU A 120 7.98 -5.47 -1.20
CA LEU A 120 9.05 -5.13 -2.15
C LEU A 120 8.76 -5.67 -3.56
N ASN A 121 8.15 -6.85 -3.66
CA ASN A 121 7.82 -7.47 -4.95
C ASN A 121 6.78 -6.64 -5.70
N ILE A 122 5.70 -6.26 -5.01
CA ILE A 122 4.64 -5.42 -5.59
C ILE A 122 5.21 -4.06 -5.98
N ALA A 123 6.02 -3.43 -5.13
CA ALA A 123 6.68 -2.16 -5.44
C ALA A 123 7.56 -2.24 -6.69
N ARG A 124 8.23 -3.37 -6.93
CA ARG A 124 9.02 -3.58 -8.16
C ARG A 124 8.12 -3.72 -9.39
N GLN A 125 7.06 -4.52 -9.29
CA GLN A 125 6.12 -4.74 -10.40
C GLN A 125 5.35 -3.47 -10.77
N THR A 126 4.94 -2.67 -9.78
CA THR A 126 4.23 -1.40 -10.00
C THR A 126 5.15 -0.21 -10.31
N LYS A 127 6.48 -0.43 -10.37
CA LYS A 127 7.51 0.63 -10.55
C LYS A 127 7.44 1.72 -9.48
N GLN A 128 7.20 1.33 -8.23
CA GLN A 128 7.12 2.19 -7.04
C GLN A 128 8.27 1.92 -6.06
N LEU A 129 9.40 1.40 -6.57
CA LEU A 129 10.59 1.14 -5.76
C LEU A 129 11.10 2.39 -5.03
N PRO A 130 11.17 3.60 -5.65
CA PRO A 130 11.63 4.79 -4.94
C PRO A 130 10.73 5.18 -3.75
N GLU A 131 9.40 5.12 -3.92
CA GLU A 131 8.46 5.40 -2.84
C GLU A 131 8.56 4.35 -1.73
N TYR A 132 8.68 3.07 -2.09
CA TYR A 132 8.88 1.98 -1.13
C TYR A 132 10.15 2.19 -0.28
N THR A 133 11.28 2.48 -0.92
CA THR A 133 12.56 2.69 -0.21
C THR A 133 12.50 3.90 0.72
N LYS A 134 11.79 4.97 0.35
CA LYS A 134 11.59 6.14 1.24
C LYS A 134 10.76 5.80 2.48
N VAL A 135 9.67 5.05 2.27
CA VAL A 135 8.75 4.65 3.35
C VAL A 135 9.44 3.68 4.31
N LYS A 136 10.15 2.67 3.79
CA LYS A 136 10.86 1.67 4.59
C LYS A 136 12.15 2.21 5.22
N GLY A 137 12.79 3.19 4.59
CA GLY A 137 14.12 3.67 4.96
C GLY A 137 15.23 2.67 4.57
N LEU A 138 16.48 3.05 4.82
CA LEU A 138 17.61 2.14 4.64
C LEU A 138 17.64 1.05 5.71
N GLU A 139 18.29 -0.07 5.37
CA GLU A 139 18.58 -1.14 6.31
C GLU A 139 19.40 -0.64 7.49
N ARG A 140 19.16 -1.24 8.67
CA ARG A 140 19.76 -0.83 9.94
C ARG A 140 21.28 -0.82 9.89
N ASP A 141 21.89 -1.81 9.25
CA ASP A 141 23.36 -1.89 9.11
C ASP A 141 23.93 -0.78 8.23
N LYS A 142 23.21 -0.37 7.19
CA LYS A 142 23.61 0.77 6.35
C LYS A 142 23.51 2.07 7.14
N ILE A 143 22.48 2.22 7.98
CA ILE A 143 22.36 3.37 8.88
C ILE A 143 23.52 3.38 9.89
N LYS A 144 23.90 2.23 10.46
CA LYS A 144 25.09 2.11 11.33
C LYS A 144 26.35 2.56 10.61
N GLN A 145 26.59 2.07 9.38
CA GLN A 145 27.76 2.43 8.58
C GLN A 145 27.80 3.93 8.24
N MET A 146 26.68 4.52 7.82
CA MET A 146 26.60 5.96 7.56
C MET A 146 26.85 6.78 8.83
N THR A 147 26.31 6.33 9.97
CA THR A 147 26.51 6.97 11.27
C THR A 147 27.97 6.90 11.67
N LEU A 148 28.62 5.75 11.50
CA LEU A 148 30.05 5.56 11.76
C LEU A 148 30.90 6.48 10.90
N GLN A 149 30.63 6.52 9.58
CA GLN A 149 31.34 7.40 8.65
C GLN A 149 31.24 8.87 9.08
N TYR A 150 30.07 9.32 9.55
CA TYR A 150 29.89 10.68 10.04
C TYR A 150 30.72 10.94 11.31
N ILE A 151 30.73 9.99 12.26
CA ILE A 151 31.51 10.09 13.50
C ILE A 151 33.01 10.14 13.20
N GLN A 152 33.49 9.31 12.28
CA GLN A 152 34.88 9.32 11.80
C GLN A 152 35.26 10.66 11.18
N ASN A 153 34.38 11.21 10.33
CA ASN A 153 34.60 12.52 9.71
C ASN A 153 34.61 13.68 10.72
N ALA A 154 33.93 13.53 11.86
CA ALA A 154 33.89 14.55 12.91
C ALA A 154 35.19 14.60 13.76
N GLY A 155 35.99 13.52 13.76
CA GLY A 155 37.29 13.47 14.43
C GLY A 155 37.25 13.86 15.91
N GLU A 156 38.17 14.74 16.33
CA GLU A 156 38.36 15.15 17.73
C GLU A 156 37.21 15.98 18.32
N GLU A 157 36.38 16.63 17.48
CA GLU A 157 35.22 17.39 17.96
C GLU A 157 34.08 16.45 18.40
N GLY A 158 34.07 15.21 17.89
CA GLY A 158 33.01 14.24 18.10
C GLY A 158 31.69 14.65 17.47
N ALA A 159 30.74 13.71 17.43
CA ALA A 159 29.45 13.93 16.80
C ALA A 159 28.33 14.08 17.85
N LYS A 160 27.58 15.17 17.77
CA LYS A 160 26.34 15.36 18.55
C LYS A 160 25.18 14.62 17.88
N LEU A 161 24.24 14.13 18.69
CA LEU A 161 23.04 13.43 18.22
C LEU A 161 22.28 14.20 17.13
N ASP A 162 22.09 15.51 17.31
CA ASP A 162 21.34 16.34 16.36
C ASP A 162 22.06 16.49 15.02
N ALA A 163 23.39 16.55 15.02
CA ALA A 163 24.18 16.67 13.81
C ALA A 163 24.17 15.35 13.01
N ILE A 164 24.29 14.21 13.70
CA ILE A 164 24.13 12.88 13.08
C ILE A 164 22.72 12.74 12.50
N LEU A 165 21.69 13.14 13.27
CA LEU A 165 20.30 13.06 12.83
C LEU A 165 20.07 13.87 11.55
N GLU A 166 20.60 15.08 11.47
CA GLU A 166 20.48 15.94 10.30
C GLU A 166 21.15 15.31 9.06
N TYR A 167 22.29 14.64 9.25
CA TYR A 167 22.99 13.92 8.18
C TYR A 167 22.20 12.70 7.67
N ILE A 168 21.59 11.92 8.56
CA ILE A 168 20.87 10.69 8.18
C ILE A 168 19.35 10.88 7.99
N LYS A 169 18.81 12.10 8.14
CA LYS A 169 17.35 12.34 8.17
C LYS A 169 16.61 11.81 6.93
N ASP A 170 17.27 11.87 5.78
CA ASP A 170 16.75 11.50 4.47
C ASP A 170 16.82 9.99 4.20
N VAL A 171 17.65 9.26 4.97
CA VAL A 171 17.76 7.80 4.88
C VAL A 171 16.90 7.07 5.91
N LEU A 172 16.43 7.79 6.94
CA LEU A 172 15.51 7.25 7.93
C LEU A 172 14.08 7.13 7.35
N PRO A 173 13.28 6.15 7.82
CA PRO A 173 11.92 5.93 7.35
C PRO A 173 11.08 7.22 7.37
N SER A 174 10.47 7.59 6.24
CA SER A 174 9.68 8.82 6.13
C SER A 174 8.39 8.80 6.96
N THR A 175 7.93 7.62 7.35
CA THR A 175 6.74 7.40 8.18
C THR A 175 6.93 7.82 9.63
N LYS A 176 8.17 7.92 10.12
CA LYS A 176 8.47 8.22 11.52
C LYS A 176 8.54 9.73 11.78
N SER A 177 7.93 10.18 12.87
CA SER A 177 8.07 11.55 13.35
C SER A 177 9.51 11.87 13.75
N LEU A 178 9.87 13.15 13.83
CA LEU A 178 11.22 13.56 14.24
C LEU A 178 11.61 12.98 15.60
N GLU A 179 10.67 12.89 16.55
CA GLU A 179 10.92 12.28 17.86
C GLU A 179 11.15 10.76 17.77
N GLN A 180 10.39 10.06 16.93
CA GLN A 180 10.57 8.63 16.69
C GLN A 180 11.91 8.35 15.99
N LYS A 181 12.29 9.19 15.01
CA LYS A 181 13.60 9.14 14.35
C LYS A 181 14.74 9.34 15.37
N ARG A 182 14.61 10.31 16.29
CA ARG A 182 15.56 10.52 17.40
C ARG A 182 15.68 9.30 18.31
N ARG A 183 14.56 8.67 18.68
CA ARG A 183 14.56 7.45 19.51
C ARG A 183 15.24 6.29 18.79
N LEU A 184 14.94 6.09 17.51
CA LEU A 184 15.58 5.06 16.68
C LEU A 184 17.09 5.27 16.60
N LEU A 185 17.54 6.50 16.30
CA LEU A 185 18.97 6.82 16.25
C LEU A 185 19.67 6.56 17.61
N ARG A 186 19.04 6.93 18.73
CA ARG A 186 19.58 6.62 20.06
C ARG A 186 19.76 5.12 20.27
N HIS A 187 18.79 4.30 19.86
CA HIS A 187 18.92 2.85 19.96
C HIS A 187 20.05 2.34 19.07
N ILE A 188 20.19 2.84 17.84
CA ILE A 188 21.27 2.45 16.93
C ILE A 188 22.65 2.80 17.53
N LEU A 189 22.79 4.00 18.11
CA LEU A 189 24.04 4.41 18.76
C LEU A 189 24.39 3.56 19.98
N GLU A 190 23.40 3.21 20.81
CA GLU A 190 23.65 2.32 21.96
C GLU A 190 24.05 0.91 21.51
N GLU A 191 23.46 0.41 20.43
CA GLU A 191 23.83 -0.86 19.83
C GLU A 191 25.27 -0.83 19.28
N MET A 192 25.64 0.22 18.53
CA MET A 192 27.01 0.42 18.04
C MET A 192 28.03 0.54 19.16
N LYS A 193 27.64 1.13 20.30
CA LYS A 193 28.47 1.20 21.51
C LYS A 193 28.67 -0.18 22.14
N ASN A 194 27.60 -0.97 22.25
CA ASN A 194 27.68 -2.35 22.74
C ASN A 194 28.53 -3.25 21.83
N GLU A 195 28.54 -2.97 20.53
CA GLU A 195 29.39 -3.61 19.53
C GLU A 195 30.85 -3.09 19.54
N ASN A 196 31.19 -2.15 20.44
CA ASN A 196 32.49 -1.49 20.54
C ASN A 196 32.91 -0.77 19.24
N MET A 197 31.97 -0.24 18.46
CA MET A 197 32.29 0.57 17.28
C MET A 197 32.54 2.04 17.62
N ILE A 198 31.85 2.54 18.64
CA ILE A 198 31.88 3.95 19.06
C ILE A 198 31.95 4.07 20.59
N GLN A 199 32.42 5.22 21.05
CA GLN A 199 32.44 5.59 22.46
C GLN A 199 31.60 6.86 22.69
N VAL A 200 31.11 7.05 23.91
CA VAL A 200 30.33 8.22 24.31
C VAL A 200 31.05 8.97 25.41
N ASN A 201 31.22 10.28 25.24
CA ASN A 201 31.70 11.17 26.29
C ASN A 201 30.66 12.28 26.51
N GLY A 202 29.90 12.18 27.61
CA GLY A 202 28.80 13.10 27.88
C GLY A 202 27.67 13.02 26.84
N ARG A 203 27.61 13.99 25.92
CA ARG A 203 26.60 14.10 24.85
C ARG A 203 27.18 13.99 23.43
N THR A 204 28.47 13.67 23.31
CA THR A 204 29.19 13.54 22.05
C THR A 204 29.68 12.11 21.87
N TRP A 205 29.59 11.63 20.62
CA TRP A 205 29.98 10.29 20.21
C TRP A 205 31.29 10.35 19.42
N PHE A 206 32.17 9.38 19.67
CA PHE A 206 33.51 9.30 19.10
C PHE A 206 33.74 7.90 18.52
N GLU A 207 34.66 7.77 17.58
CA GLU A 207 35.08 6.46 17.09
C GLU A 207 35.87 5.70 18.18
N ASN A 208 35.65 4.38 18.27
CA ASN A 208 36.38 3.57 19.22
C ASN A 208 37.89 3.53 18.89
N GLY A 209 38.71 4.10 19.78
CA GLY A 209 40.16 4.22 19.59
C GLY A 209 40.68 5.67 19.63
N TYR A 210 39.79 6.67 19.58
CA TYR A 210 40.18 8.04 19.87
C TYR A 210 40.51 8.20 21.36
N LYS A 211 41.81 8.30 21.67
CA LYS A 211 42.30 8.64 23.01
C LYS A 211 41.98 10.11 23.29
N SER A 212 41.30 10.37 24.42
CA SER A 212 41.40 11.67 25.10
C SER A 212 42.78 11.82 25.73
#